data_AF-A0A4P7H8Q6-F1
#
_entry.id   AF-A0A4P7H8Q6-F1
#
_cell.length_a   1.000
_cell.length_b   1.000
_cell.length_c   1.000
_cell.angle_alpha   90.00
_cell.angle_beta   90.00
_cell.angle_gamma   90.00
#
_symmetry.space_group_name_H-M   'P 1'
#
loop_
_entity.id
_entity.type
_entity.pdbx_description
1 polymer ?
#
loop_
_entity_poly.entity_id
_entity_poly.type
_entity_poly.pdbx_seq_one_letter_code
_entity_poly.pdbx_strand_id
1 'polypeptide(L)'
;MRPTRSAASSRAPPPSARPSSRRENRSAAGEQSWNLLARLTLSGSLRTTDPAQAAERLLALLTAPLDARSKLGTRAVSDAELRHIAEAAIHKFLSAYGSH
;
A
#
# COMPACT_ATOMS: atom_id res chain seq x y z
N MET A 1 63.74 -9.85 18.14
CA MET A 1 62.64 -9.42 17.24
C MET A 1 61.92 -10.68 16.75
N ARG A 2 60.64 -10.86 17.09
CA ARG A 2 59.78 -11.96 16.62
C ARG A 2 58.61 -11.33 15.83
N PRO A 3 58.13 -11.95 14.74
CA PRO A 3 57.17 -11.33 13.82
C PRO A 3 55.74 -11.37 14.35
N THR A 4 55.00 -10.28 14.18
CA THR A 4 53.55 -10.22 14.40
C THR A 4 52.80 -10.80 13.21
N ARG A 5 52.01 -11.82 13.49
CA ARG A 5 51.04 -12.51 12.63
C ARG A 5 50.07 -11.51 11.96
N SER A 6 50.14 -11.43 10.63
CA SER A 6 49.13 -10.82 9.76
C SER A 6 48.24 -11.91 9.16
N ALA A 7 47.04 -11.50 8.73
CA ALA A 7 45.98 -12.28 8.10
C ALA A 7 45.04 -13.07 9.04
N ALA A 8 44.01 -12.37 9.53
CA ALA A 8 42.70 -12.97 9.74
C ALA A 8 41.69 -12.16 8.91
N SER A 9 41.18 -12.82 7.87
CA SER A 9 39.96 -12.49 7.14
C SER A 9 38.88 -11.91 8.06
N SER A 10 38.36 -10.74 7.71
CA SER A 10 36.98 -10.41 8.03
C SER A 10 36.37 -9.69 6.84
N ARG A 11 35.90 -10.52 5.90
CA ARG A 11 34.99 -10.14 4.84
C ARG A 11 33.65 -9.82 5.50
N ALA A 12 33.39 -8.54 5.75
CA ALA A 12 32.06 -8.08 6.13
C ALA A 12 31.10 -8.30 4.93
N PRO A 13 29.95 -8.96 5.10
CA PRO A 13 28.93 -8.97 4.07
C PRO A 13 28.33 -7.56 3.91
N PRO A 14 27.97 -7.12 2.70
CA PRO A 14 27.27 -5.86 2.51
C PRO A 14 25.92 -5.89 3.23
N PRO A 15 25.47 -4.77 3.85
CA PRO A 15 24.10 -4.69 4.35
C PRO A 15 23.14 -4.90 3.18
N SER A 16 22.36 -5.98 3.27
CA SER A 16 21.42 -6.40 2.24
C SER A 16 20.48 -5.26 1.87
N ALA A 17 20.41 -5.02 0.56
CA ALA A 17 19.40 -4.18 -0.07
C ALA A 17 18.00 -4.55 0.43
N ARG A 18 17.30 -3.60 1.07
CA ARG A 18 15.84 -3.62 1.15
C ARG A 18 15.27 -2.37 0.48
N PRO A 19 15.06 -2.42 -0.84
CA PRO A 19 14.00 -1.64 -1.46
C PRO A 19 13.14 -2.47 -2.44
N SER A 20 12.73 -3.69 -2.07
CA SER A 20 11.80 -4.50 -2.90
C SER A 20 10.38 -4.57 -2.32
N SER A 21 10.24 -4.49 -0.99
CA SER A 21 8.96 -4.72 -0.30
C SER A 21 7.92 -3.61 -0.51
N ARG A 22 8.32 -2.36 -0.80
CA ARG A 22 7.34 -1.26 -0.98
C ARG A 22 6.59 -1.33 -2.32
N ARG A 23 7.18 -1.93 -3.35
CA ARG A 23 6.53 -2.14 -4.65
C ARG A 23 5.68 -3.41 -4.63
N GLU A 24 6.21 -4.50 -4.08
CA GLU A 24 5.50 -5.77 -3.90
C GLU A 24 4.25 -5.62 -3.02
N ASN A 25 4.35 -4.87 -1.92
CA ASN A 25 3.21 -4.61 -1.04
C ASN A 25 2.13 -3.74 -1.71
N ARG A 26 2.47 -2.98 -2.76
CA ARG A 26 1.50 -2.16 -3.51
C ARG A 26 0.65 -3.00 -4.46
N SER A 27 1.23 -4.05 -5.07
CA SER A 27 0.53 -4.98 -5.95
C SER A 27 -0.31 -6.00 -5.17
N ALA A 28 0.24 -6.56 -4.09
CA ALA A 28 -0.49 -7.49 -3.23
C ALA A 28 -1.68 -6.83 -2.50
N ALA A 29 -1.57 -5.54 -2.14
CA ALA A 29 -2.70 -4.79 -1.59
C ALA A 29 -3.87 -4.67 -2.60
N GLY A 30 -3.56 -4.58 -3.89
CA GLY A 30 -4.57 -4.59 -4.95
C GLY A 30 -5.30 -5.94 -5.02
N GLU A 31 -4.55 -7.04 -5.15
CA GLU A 31 -5.12 -8.39 -5.25
C GLU A 31 -5.92 -8.81 -4.01
N GLN A 32 -5.47 -8.46 -2.80
CA GLN A 32 -6.20 -8.77 -1.56
C GLN A 32 -7.49 -7.95 -1.41
N SER A 33 -7.49 -6.71 -1.90
CA SER A 33 -8.67 -5.85 -1.82
C SER A 33 -9.85 -6.40 -2.64
N TRP A 34 -9.56 -7.07 -3.75
CA TRP A 34 -10.58 -7.66 -4.62
C TRP A 34 -11.32 -8.80 -3.93
N ASN A 35 -10.59 -9.65 -3.19
CA ASN A 35 -11.17 -10.75 -2.44
C ASN A 35 -12.11 -10.24 -1.33
N LEU A 36 -11.73 -9.19 -0.60
CA LEU A 36 -12.59 -8.57 0.40
C LEU A 36 -13.85 -7.94 -0.24
N LEU A 37 -13.69 -7.19 -1.32
CA LEU A 37 -14.80 -6.51 -1.99
C LEU A 37 -15.75 -7.49 -2.68
N ALA A 38 -15.23 -8.60 -3.22
CA ALA A 38 -16.05 -9.70 -3.73
C ALA A 38 -16.90 -10.31 -2.61
N ARG A 39 -16.33 -10.52 -1.42
CA ARG A 39 -17.09 -11.01 -0.25
C ARG A 39 -18.17 -10.01 0.19
N LEU A 40 -17.88 -8.72 0.21
CA LEU A 40 -18.86 -7.67 0.55
C LEU A 40 -19.98 -7.54 -0.50
N THR A 41 -19.67 -7.81 -1.76
CA THR A 41 -20.65 -7.87 -2.85
C THR A 41 -21.55 -9.09 -2.71
N LEU A 42 -20.96 -10.26 -2.45
CA LEU A 42 -21.70 -11.51 -2.21
C LEU A 42 -22.56 -11.47 -0.94
N SER A 43 -22.17 -10.69 0.08
CA SER A 43 -23.00 -10.46 1.27
C SER A 43 -24.13 -9.44 1.05
N GLY A 44 -24.28 -8.90 -0.17
CA GLY A 44 -25.28 -7.87 -0.50
C GLY A 44 -25.00 -6.50 0.13
N SER A 45 -23.83 -6.31 0.74
CA SER A 45 -23.44 -5.05 1.39
C SER A 45 -22.91 -4.02 0.39
N LEU A 46 -22.48 -4.48 -0.79
CA LEU A 46 -22.09 -3.62 -1.92
C LEU A 46 -22.96 -3.91 -3.14
N ARG A 47 -23.42 -2.83 -3.78
CA ARG A 47 -24.12 -2.83 -5.07
C ARG A 47 -23.10 -2.63 -6.20
N THR A 48 -22.41 -3.69 -6.58
CA THR A 48 -21.57 -3.72 -7.78
C THR A 48 -21.74 -5.05 -8.52
N THR A 49 -21.76 -5.01 -9.85
CA THR A 49 -21.74 -6.22 -10.70
C THR A 49 -20.32 -6.66 -11.02
N ASP A 50 -19.32 -5.82 -10.75
CA ASP A 50 -17.90 -6.07 -10.99
C ASP A 50 -17.07 -5.66 -9.76
N PRO A 51 -16.68 -6.64 -8.91
CA PRO A 51 -15.87 -6.39 -7.73
C PRO A 51 -14.43 -5.91 -8.04
N ALA A 52 -13.87 -6.30 -9.19
CA ALA A 52 -12.52 -5.89 -9.58
C ALA A 52 -12.50 -4.40 -9.92
N GLN A 53 -13.47 -3.95 -10.73
CA GLN A 53 -13.61 -2.53 -11.06
C GLN A 53 -13.88 -1.67 -9.82
N ALA A 54 -14.74 -2.15 -8.89
CA ALA A 54 -15.00 -1.43 -7.64
C ALA A 54 -13.70 -1.25 -6.81
N ALA A 55 -12.84 -2.26 -6.79
CA ALA A 55 -11.58 -2.17 -6.09
C ALA A 55 -10.56 -1.25 -6.76
N GLU A 56 -10.46 -1.27 -8.09
CA GLU A 56 -9.68 -0.28 -8.83
C GLU A 56 -10.15 1.15 -8.51
N ARG A 57 -11.48 1.34 -8.40
CA ARG A 57 -12.04 2.63 -8.04
C ARG A 57 -11.63 3.05 -6.62
N LEU A 58 -11.65 2.14 -5.66
CA LEU A 58 -11.19 2.39 -4.29
C LEU A 58 -9.69 2.76 -4.26
N LEU A 59 -8.85 2.03 -5.01
CA LEU A 59 -7.42 2.34 -5.12
C LEU A 59 -7.17 3.72 -5.72
N ALA A 60 -7.93 4.11 -6.74
CA ALA A 60 -7.85 5.45 -7.34
C ALA A 60 -8.24 6.55 -6.32
N LEU A 61 -9.29 6.31 -5.52
CA LEU A 61 -9.74 7.26 -4.48
C LEU A 61 -8.73 7.41 -3.34
N LEU A 62 -7.91 6.40 -3.05
CA LEU A 62 -6.84 6.46 -2.06
C LEU A 62 -5.57 7.12 -2.61
N THR A 63 -5.19 6.76 -3.84
CA THR A 63 -3.88 7.11 -4.40
C THR A 63 -3.81 8.55 -4.89
N ALA A 64 -4.83 9.04 -5.60
CA ALA A 64 -4.85 10.40 -6.12
C ALA A 64 -4.66 11.49 -5.04
N PRO A 65 -5.41 11.49 -3.93
CA PRO A 65 -5.21 12.48 -2.85
C PRO A 65 -3.89 12.29 -2.09
N LEU A 66 -3.34 11.07 -2.05
CA LEU A 66 -2.04 10.77 -1.46
C LEU A 66 -0.89 11.34 -2.31
N ASP A 67 -0.94 11.15 -3.63
CA ASP A 67 0.03 11.70 -4.58
C ASP A 67 0.04 13.23 -4.55
N ALA A 68 -1.14 13.86 -4.49
CA ALA A 68 -1.26 15.31 -4.36
C ALA A 68 -0.60 15.85 -3.08
N ARG A 69 -0.86 15.23 -1.92
CA ARG A 69 -0.35 15.70 -0.61
C ARG A 69 1.13 15.40 -0.40
N SER A 70 1.56 14.24 -0.89
CA SER A 70 2.97 13.84 -0.85
C SER A 70 3.82 14.56 -1.90
N LYS A 71 3.20 15.37 -2.79
CA LYS A 71 3.88 15.98 -3.95
C LYS A 71 4.66 14.93 -4.74
N LEU A 72 3.96 13.85 -5.12
CA LEU A 72 4.53 12.68 -5.80
C LEU A 72 5.71 12.05 -5.03
N GLY A 73 5.59 11.99 -3.70
CA GLY A 73 6.60 11.40 -2.82
C GLY A 73 7.75 12.31 -2.37
N THR A 74 7.75 13.60 -2.75
CA THR A 74 8.76 14.57 -2.31
C THR A 74 8.49 15.18 -0.93
N ARG A 75 7.29 14.96 -0.39
CA ARG A 75 6.87 15.37 0.95
C ARG A 75 6.34 14.17 1.72
N ALA A 76 6.78 14.03 2.97
CA ALA A 76 6.20 13.09 3.91
C ALA A 76 4.77 13.52 4.29
N VAL A 77 3.84 12.58 4.30
CA VAL A 77 2.45 12.76 4.71
C VAL A 77 2.32 12.18 6.11
N SER A 78 1.75 12.97 7.03
CA SER A 78 1.58 12.53 8.42
C SER A 78 0.53 11.42 8.54
N ASP A 79 0.59 10.63 9.62
CA ASP A 79 -0.42 9.59 9.89
C ASP A 79 -1.85 10.16 9.98
N ALA A 80 -2.00 11.38 10.50
CA ALA A 80 -3.28 12.09 10.55
C ALA A 80 -3.81 12.41 9.13
N GLU A 81 -2.94 12.88 8.23
CA GLU A 81 -3.31 13.11 6.84
C GLU A 81 -3.64 11.80 6.11
N LEU A 82 -2.89 10.72 6.37
CA LEU A 82 -3.17 9.39 5.80
C LEU A 82 -4.53 8.86 6.27
N ARG A 83 -4.85 9.01 7.56
CA ARG A 83 -6.14 8.63 8.13
C ARG A 83 -7.29 9.40 7.45
N HIS A 84 -7.14 10.70 7.32
CA HIS A 84 -8.14 11.55 6.69
C HIS A 84 -8.37 11.19 5.21
N ILE A 85 -7.30 10.87 4.47
CA ILE A 85 -7.40 10.39 3.09
C ILE A 85 -8.21 9.08 3.02
N ALA A 86 -7.91 8.13 3.90
CA ALA A 86 -8.60 6.85 3.94
C ALA A 86 -10.10 7.02 4.25
N GLU A 87 -10.44 7.81 5.26
CA GLU A 87 -11.82 8.08 5.64
C GLU A 87 -12.62 8.74 4.51
N ALA A 88 -12.06 9.77 3.89
CA ALA A 88 -12.71 10.46 2.77
C ALA A 88 -12.91 9.53 1.55
N ALA A 89 -11.94 8.66 1.27
CA ALA A 89 -12.04 7.68 0.18
C ALA A 89 -13.13 6.63 0.47
N ILE A 90 -13.15 6.07 1.67
CA ILE A 90 -14.17 5.08 2.09
C ILE A 90 -15.56 5.69 2.06
N HIS A 91 -15.73 6.91 2.59
CA HIS A 91 -17.02 7.60 2.57
C HIS A 91 -17.55 7.78 1.14
N LYS A 92 -16.69 8.24 0.21
CA LYS A 92 -17.07 8.38 -1.20
C LYS A 92 -17.37 7.05 -1.86
N PHE A 93 -16.59 6.01 -1.56
CA PHE A 93 -16.82 4.67 -2.08
C PHE A 93 -18.16 4.11 -1.62
N LEU A 94 -18.46 4.17 -0.32
CA LEU A 94 -19.72 3.68 0.24
C LEU A 94 -20.92 4.52 -0.21
N SER A 95 -20.77 5.83 -0.43
CA SER A 95 -21.84 6.63 -1.03
C SER A 95 -22.18 6.21 -2.46
N ALA A 96 -21.24 5.62 -3.20
CA ALA A 96 -21.44 5.19 -4.59
C ALA A 96 -21.86 3.72 -4.71
N TYR A 97 -21.30 2.84 -3.88
CA TYR A 97 -21.47 1.38 -3.98
C TYR A 97 -22.17 0.75 -2.77
N GLY A 98 -22.42 1.49 -1.70
CA GLY A 98 -23.10 0.96 -0.52
C GLY A 98 -24.53 0.55 -0.83
N SER A 99 -24.94 -0.62 -0.34
CA SER A 99 -26.36 -0.97 -0.32
C SER A 99 -27.01 -0.26 0.87
N HIS A 100 -27.93 0.67 0.59
CA HIS A 100 -28.89 1.16 1.59
C HIS A 100 -29.86 0.04 1.96
#